data_AF-A0A645I3J9-F1
#
_entry.id   AF-A0A645I3J9-F1
#
_cell.length_a   1.000
_cell.length_b   1.000
_cell.length_c   1.000
_cell.angle_alpha   90.00
_cell.angle_beta   90.00
_cell.angle_gamma   90.00
#
_symmetry.space_group_name_H-M   'P 1'
#
loop_
_entity.id
_entity.type
_entity.pdbx_description
1 polymer ?
#
loop_
_entity_poly.entity_id
_entity_poly.type
_entity_poly.pdbx_seq_one_letter_code
_entity_poly.pdbx_strand_id
1 'polypeptide(L)'
;MLAVPQNWCICAEYRMEFGGFFPVQCRLSADGCDDYHLCVCSPVDISPYWLVVLLSAGGLVVRTLWKGGKLDPVSINALVSQVAGMRRFGCSARTVVSLLNKEVVA
;
A
#
# COMPACT_ATOMS: atom_id res chain seq x y z
N MET A 1 14.81 -2.33 3.33
CA MET A 1 14.39 -2.55 1.93
C MET A 1 12.97 -3.09 1.94
N LEU A 2 12.13 -2.70 0.98
CA LEU A 2 10.76 -3.23 0.87
C LEU A 2 10.81 -4.67 0.34
N ALA A 3 10.10 -5.57 0.99
CA ALA A 3 9.96 -6.95 0.57
C ALA A 3 8.73 -7.10 -0.32
N VAL A 4 8.88 -7.83 -1.42
CA VAL A 4 7.77 -8.15 -2.32
C VAL A 4 7.31 -9.57 -2.00
N PRO A 5 6.02 -9.77 -1.64
CA PRO A 5 5.49 -11.10 -1.42
C PRO A 5 5.61 -11.99 -2.65
N GLN A 6 5.56 -13.31 -2.45
CA GLN A 6 5.52 -14.25 -3.57
C GLN A 6 4.28 -14.01 -4.44
N ASN A 7 4.47 -14.04 -5.76
CA ASN A 7 3.46 -13.76 -6.80
C ASN A 7 2.91 -12.32 -6.73
N TRP A 8 3.74 -11.38 -6.28
CA TRP A 8 3.48 -9.96 -6.32
C TRP A 8 4.59 -9.27 -7.09
N CYS A 9 4.26 -8.11 -7.64
CA CYS A 9 5.19 -7.20 -8.27
C CYS A 9 5.26 -5.88 -7.49
N ILE A 10 6.35 -5.14 -7.70
CA ILE A 10 6.51 -3.76 -7.26
C ILE A 10 6.81 -2.89 -8.48
N CYS A 11 6.04 -1.82 -8.64
CA CYS A 11 6.24 -0.82 -9.68
C CYS A 11 6.51 0.53 -9.02
N ALA A 12 7.66 1.14 -9.31
CA ALA A 12 7.95 2.50 -8.91
C ALA A 12 7.43 3.49 -9.96
N GLU A 13 6.96 4.65 -9.52
CA GLU A 13 6.71 5.79 -10.39
C GLU A 13 8.05 6.40 -10.81
N TYR A 14 8.24 6.64 -12.10
CA TYR A 14 9.43 7.31 -12.62
C TYR A 14 9.10 8.68 -13.21
N ARG A 15 7.84 8.91 -13.59
CA ARG A 15 7.37 10.17 -14.15
C ARG A 15 6.08 10.57 -13.46
N MET A 16 4.95 10.19 -14.04
CA MET A 16 3.61 10.55 -13.58
C MET A 16 2.61 9.41 -13.82
N GLU A 17 3.10 8.17 -13.96
CA GLU A 17 2.27 6.99 -14.22
C GLU A 17 1.21 6.77 -13.12
N PHE A 18 1.48 7.25 -11.91
CA PHE A 18 0.60 7.17 -10.74
C PHE A 18 0.03 8.54 -10.32
N GLY A 19 0.28 9.59 -11.11
CA GLY A 19 -0.23 10.95 -10.93
C GLY A 19 0.82 11.98 -10.49
N GLY A 20 2.06 11.57 -10.18
CA GLY A 20 3.15 12.49 -9.83
C GLY A 20 2.94 13.24 -8.52
N PHE A 21 2.11 12.72 -7.62
CA PHE A 21 1.75 13.40 -6.36
C PHE A 21 2.85 13.32 -5.30
N PHE A 22 3.68 12.28 -5.34
CA PHE A 22 4.72 12.02 -4.35
C PHE A 22 6.08 11.93 -5.04
N PRO A 23 7.15 12.48 -4.44
CA PRO A 23 8.51 12.31 -4.95
C PRO A 23 8.89 10.84 -5.16
N VAL A 24 8.42 9.96 -4.28
CA VAL A 24 8.55 8.51 -4.42
C VAL A 24 7.19 7.87 -4.15
N GLN A 25 6.68 7.16 -5.15
CA GLN A 25 5.53 6.27 -5.01
C GLN A 25 5.86 4.89 -5.59
N CYS A 26 5.65 3.84 -4.80
CA CYS A 26 5.71 2.46 -5.25
C CYS A 26 4.35 1.80 -5.09
N ARG A 27 3.90 1.04 -6.09
CA ARG A 27 2.70 0.21 -6.02
C ARG A 27 3.09 -1.26 -5.95
N LEU A 28 2.56 -1.94 -4.94
CA LEU A 28 2.65 -3.39 -4.79
C LEU A 28 1.29 -4.01 -5.12
N SER A 29 1.29 -5.04 -5.96
CA SER A 29 0.08 -5.80 -6.30
C SER A 29 0.40 -7.25 -6.59
N ALA A 30 -0.60 -8.12 -6.43
CA ALA A 30 -0.48 -9.50 -6.86
C ALA A 30 -0.43 -9.59 -8.39
N ASP A 31 0.36 -10.53 -8.89
CA ASP A 31 0.53 -10.74 -10.32
C ASP A 31 -0.81 -11.10 -10.99
N GLY A 32 -1.09 -10.45 -12.12
CA GLY A 32 -2.28 -10.71 -12.92
C GLY A 32 -3.61 -10.29 -12.29
N CYS A 33 -3.61 -9.44 -11.26
CA CYS A 33 -4.85 -9.02 -10.61
C CYS A 33 -4.82 -7.55 -10.14
N ASP A 34 -5.73 -6.75 -10.70
CA ASP A 34 -5.81 -5.29 -10.48
C ASP A 34 -6.85 -4.87 -9.43
N ASP A 35 -7.44 -5.81 -8.68
CA ASP A 35 -8.50 -5.54 -7.71
C ASP A 35 -8.15 -4.44 -6.71
N TYR A 36 -6.90 -4.44 -6.24
CA TYR A 36 -6.31 -3.39 -5.42
C TYR A 36 -4.80 -3.49 -5.37
N HIS A 37 -4.18 -2.35 -5.06
CA HIS A 37 -2.74 -2.18 -4.86
C HIS A 37 -2.46 -1.56 -3.49
N LEU A 38 -1.29 -1.83 -2.95
CA LEU A 38 -0.72 -1.07 -1.83
C LEU A 38 0.26 -0.03 -2.38
N CYS A 39 0.01 1.23 -2.08
CA CYS A 39 0.87 2.35 -2.45
C CYS A 39 1.74 2.73 -1.26
N VAL A 40 3.06 2.64 -1.40
CA VAL A 40 4.02 3.24 -0.46
C VAL A 40 4.39 4.61 -1.00
N CYS A 41 4.05 5.66 -0.26
CA CYS A 41 4.24 7.05 -0.68
C CYS A 41 5.17 7.77 0.29
N SER A 42 6.13 8.53 -0.25
CA SER A 42 7.01 9.38 0.55
C SER A 42 6.30 10.62 1.09
N PRO A 43 6.88 11.29 2.10
CA PRO A 43 6.44 12.62 2.50
C PRO A 43 6.41 13.63 1.34
N VAL A 44 5.52 14.61 1.47
CA VAL A 44 5.35 15.79 0.61
C VAL A 44 5.08 17.02 1.49
N ASP A 45 5.10 18.22 0.91
CA ASP A 45 4.89 19.47 1.65
C ASP A 45 3.58 19.48 2.47
N ILE A 46 2.51 18.87 1.95
CA ILE A 46 1.20 18.79 2.62
C ILE A 46 1.06 17.59 3.57
N SER A 47 2.00 16.64 3.57
CA SER A 47 1.96 15.42 4.40
C SER A 47 3.38 15.02 4.79
N PRO A 48 3.83 15.31 6.02
CA PRO A 48 5.20 15.04 6.47
C PRO A 48 5.45 13.54 6.77
N TYR A 49 4.54 12.65 6.37
CA TYR A 49 4.56 11.24 6.71
C TYR A 49 4.77 10.36 5.48
N TRP A 50 5.50 9.26 5.67
CA TRP A 50 5.40 8.08 4.81
C TRP A 50 4.03 7.45 5.00
N LEU A 51 3.41 7.01 3.91
CA LEU A 51 2.08 6.43 3.91
C LEU A 51 2.11 5.06 3.23
N VAL A 52 1.35 4.11 3.78
CA VAL A 52 0.90 2.93 3.05
C VAL A 52 -0.59 3.05 2.82
N VAL A 53 -1.00 3.14 1.57
CA VAL A 53 -2.40 3.34 1.17
C VAL A 53 -2.89 2.14 0.38
N LEU A 54 -4.03 1.58 0.77
CA LEU A 54 -4.75 0.63 -0.07
C LEU A 54 -5.61 1.40 -1.07
N LEU A 55 -5.44 1.08 -2.35
CA LEU A 55 -6.18 1.65 -3.47
C LEU A 55 -6.85 0.52 -4.25
N SER A 56 -8.18 0.48 -4.29
CA SER A 56 -8.90 -0.49 -5.14
C SER A 56 -8.92 -0.07 -6.60
N ALA A 57 -9.17 -1.04 -7.48
CA ALA A 57 -9.54 -0.80 -8.87
C ALA A 57 -10.64 0.27 -8.94
N GLY A 58 -10.49 1.21 -9.89
CA GLY A 58 -11.45 2.30 -10.08
C GLY A 58 -11.56 3.31 -8.92
N GLY A 59 -10.71 3.22 -7.89
CA GLY A 59 -10.66 4.20 -6.79
C GLY A 59 -11.85 4.15 -5.80
N LEU A 60 -12.67 3.10 -5.83
CA LEU A 60 -13.83 2.96 -4.94
C LEU A 60 -13.45 2.85 -3.45
N VAL A 61 -12.25 2.37 -3.15
CA VAL A 61 -11.69 2.30 -1.80
C VAL A 61 -10.29 2.90 -1.84
N VAL A 62 -10.11 3.99 -1.08
CA VAL A 62 -8.80 4.62 -0.84
C VAL A 62 -8.64 4.79 0.66
N ARG A 63 -7.71 4.07 1.28
CA ARG A 63 -7.53 4.07 2.74
C ARG A 63 -6.07 3.96 3.13
N THR A 64 -5.64 4.85 4.02
CA THR A 64 -4.33 4.75 4.68
C THR A 64 -4.36 3.61 5.68
N LEU A 65 -3.51 2.61 5.48
CA LEU A 65 -3.35 1.46 6.37
C LEU A 65 -2.23 1.69 7.40
N TRP A 66 -1.23 2.51 7.05
CA TRP A 66 -0.13 2.86 7.94
C TRP A 66 0.40 4.25 7.61
N LYS A 67 0.92 4.94 8.64
CA LYS A 67 1.62 6.22 8.50
C LYS A 67 2.81 6.25 9.45
N GLY A 68 3.89 6.93 9.07
CA GLY A 68 5.05 7.11 9.94
C GLY A 68 5.91 8.30 9.55
N GLY A 69 6.55 8.96 10.53
CA GLY A 69 7.44 10.11 10.28
C GLY A 69 8.75 9.75 9.57
N LYS A 70 9.10 8.46 9.54
CA LYS A 70 10.27 7.92 8.83
C LYS A 70 9.85 6.66 8.09
N LEU A 71 10.62 6.29 7.05
CA LEU A 71 10.44 5.02 6.39
C LEU A 71 10.77 3.89 7.37
N ASP A 72 9.80 3.04 7.67
CA ASP A 72 9.98 1.84 8.48
C ASP A 72 9.72 0.59 7.63
N PRO A 73 10.76 0.03 6.98
CA PRO A 73 10.59 -1.16 6.17
C PRO A 73 10.08 -2.37 6.97
N VAL A 74 10.34 -2.45 8.28
CA VAL A 74 9.92 -3.62 9.09
C VAL A 74 8.41 -3.62 9.24
N SER A 75 7.83 -2.52 9.70
CA SER A 75 6.37 -2.37 9.83
C SER A 75 5.66 -2.45 8.48
N ILE A 76 6.22 -1.81 7.45
CA ILE A 76 5.64 -1.84 6.10
C ILE A 76 5.65 -3.27 5.54
N ASN A 77 6.75 -4.02 5.68
CA ASN A 77 6.82 -5.39 5.17
C ASN A 77 5.88 -6.34 5.93
N ALA A 78 5.72 -6.16 7.25
CA ALA A 78 4.77 -6.92 8.04
C ALA A 78 3.32 -6.69 7.55
N LEU A 79 2.95 -5.42 7.35
CA LEU A 79 1.64 -5.03 6.82
C LEU A 79 1.41 -5.59 5.40
N VAL A 80 2.38 -5.46 4.50
CA VAL A 80 2.30 -6.00 3.14
C VAL A 80 2.12 -7.52 3.17
N SER A 81 2.85 -8.22 4.04
CA SER A 81 2.73 -9.67 4.23
C SER A 81 1.34 -10.07 4.73
N GLN A 82 0.78 -9.31 5.68
CA GLN A 82 -0.56 -9.54 6.21
C GLN A 82 -1.63 -9.36 5.13
N VAL A 83 -1.55 -8.28 4.34
CA VAL A 83 -2.47 -8.02 3.21
C VAL A 83 -2.33 -9.11 2.14
N ALA A 84 -1.11 -9.55 1.84
CA ALA A 84 -0.88 -10.65 0.91
C ALA A 84 -1.51 -11.96 1.40
N GLY A 85 -1.44 -12.24 2.71
CA GLY A 85 -2.15 -13.34 3.36
C GLY A 85 -3.67 -13.22 3.18
N MET A 86 -4.26 -12.07 3.52
CA MET A 86 -5.70 -11.83 3.35
C MET A 86 -6.14 -12.02 1.90
N ARG A 87 -5.33 -11.57 0.93
CA ARG A 87 -5.62 -11.74 -0.50
C ARG A 87 -5.68 -13.20 -0.93
N ARG A 88 -4.80 -14.05 -0.39
CA ARG A 88 -4.82 -15.50 -0.67
C ARG A 88 -6.13 -16.16 -0.22
N PHE A 89 -6.82 -15.58 0.77
CA PHE A 89 -8.16 -15.99 1.21
C PHE A 89 -9.31 -15.28 0.46
N GLY A 90 -9.01 -14.54 -0.62
CA GLY A 90 -10.02 -13.86 -1.43
C GLY A 90 -10.59 -12.59 -0.79
N CYS A 91 -9.91 -11.99 0.19
CA CYS A 91 -10.38 -10.75 0.79
C CYS A 91 -10.36 -9.59 -0.20
N SER A 92 -11.53 -8.95 -0.37
CA SER A 92 -11.67 -7.70 -1.13
C SER A 92 -10.97 -6.53 -0.43
N ALA A 93 -10.73 -5.43 -1.17
CA ALA A 93 -10.24 -4.17 -0.62
C ALA A 93 -11.02 -3.69 0.62
N ARG A 94 -12.36 -3.78 0.58
CA ARG A 94 -13.22 -3.39 1.71
C ARG A 94 -13.02 -4.29 2.93
N THR A 95 -12.91 -5.60 2.69
CA THR A 95 -12.65 -6.59 3.75
C THR A 95 -11.30 -6.34 4.41
N VAL A 96 -10.25 -6.12 3.61
CA VAL A 96 -8.90 -5.80 4.11
C VAL A 96 -8.93 -4.56 5.00
N VAL A 97 -9.52 -3.46 4.51
CA VAL A 97 -9.68 -2.23 5.31
C VAL A 97 -10.47 -2.49 6.59
N SER A 98 -11.58 -3.23 6.52
CA SER A 98 -12.41 -3.51 7.70
C SER A 98 -11.68 -4.33 8.76
N LEU A 99 -10.77 -5.22 8.37
CA LEU A 99 -10.00 -6.05 9.28
C LEU A 99 -8.81 -5.27 9.87
N LEU A 100 -8.14 -4.45 9.05
CA LEU A 100 -6.97 -3.67 9.46
C LEU A 100 -7.30 -2.38 10.20
N ASN A 101 -8.50 -1.81 10.02
CA ASN A 101 -8.94 -0.61 10.77
C ASN A 101 -8.98 -0.83 12.29
N LYS A 102 -8.83 -2.06 12.78
CA LYS A 102 -8.67 -2.34 14.21
C LYS A 102 -7.26 -2.01 14.74
N GLU A 103 -6.27 -1.77 13.89
CA GLU A 103 -4.85 -1.66 14.24
C GLU A 103 -4.14 -0.42 13.67
N VAL A 104 -4.82 0.73 13.52
CA VAL A 104 -4.08 1.98 13.25
C VAL A 104 -3.45 2.47 14.56
N VAL A 105 -2.32 1.88 14.94
CA VAL A 105 -1.51 2.36 16.05
C VAL A 105 -0.70 3.56 15.55
N ALA A 106 -0.94 4.70 16.21
CA ALA A 106 -0.28 5.97 15.96
C ALA A 106 1.17 5.99 16.45
#